data_AF-A0A351MB33-F1
#
_entry.id   AF-A0A351MB33-F1
#
_cell.length_a   1.000
_cell.length_b   1.000
_cell.length_c   1.000
_cell.angle_alpha   90.00
_cell.angle_beta   90.00
_cell.angle_gamma   90.00
#
_symmetry.space_group_name_H-M   'P 1'
#
loop_
_entity.id
_entity.type
_entity.pdbx_description
1 polymer ?
#
loop_
_entity_poly.entity_id
_entity_poly.type
_entity_poly.pdbx_seq_one_letter_code
_entity_poly.pdbx_strand_id
1 'polypeptide(L)'
;MQFRSAIRDRWFLLLVGSALALLVALAGPRWPAQQPVWSHLFILDITRSMNTEDYSLGGRPVSRLEYLRQALLSTLAELPCGSHAGVGVFTERNSTILVMPVEVCENFGAIEQTVRQLDWRTAWAGDSNIGRGLYNTLQLVLDARNRGLLPAHTGLVFMTDGHEAPPVNPNYEPDFSDLAAGEGGDGVVAGAVALAAQHERAAAEQPAFEGEKGLVRGLLVGVGGRGLSPIPRLREDGTQDGYYDETDVQQATRFGDPTPEERAGIAGFEARNAPWGRDAATGTEHYSSVREDHLRMLAESSGLTYHYLEHAAGLGQALAREEWALPLRTTVPLRSYFVICALLLLCAGLLAALPLSRFASPAPTAAGSTPRGAAITPLHPST
;
A
#
# COMPACT_ATOMS: atom_id res chain seq x y z
N MET A 1 -37.01 -51.48 16.73
CA MET A 1 -35.73 -51.26 17.44
C MET A 1 -34.56 -51.62 16.53
N GLN A 2 -34.13 -50.72 15.63
CA GLN A 2 -32.92 -50.90 14.79
C GLN A 2 -32.06 -49.63 14.73
N PHE A 3 -32.27 -48.70 15.66
CA PHE A 3 -31.48 -47.46 15.79
C PHE A 3 -30.23 -47.62 16.67
N ARG A 4 -29.88 -48.86 17.05
CA ARG A 4 -28.87 -49.16 18.07
C ARG A 4 -27.54 -49.70 17.54
N SER A 5 -27.36 -49.76 16.23
CA SER A 5 -26.06 -50.06 15.60
C SER A 5 -25.60 -48.90 14.73
N ALA A 6 -25.67 -47.67 15.25
CA ALA A 6 -24.71 -46.65 14.88
C ALA A 6 -23.33 -47.17 15.31
N ILE A 7 -22.78 -48.04 14.47
CA ILE A 7 -21.45 -48.57 14.61
C ILE A 7 -20.53 -47.37 14.27
N ARG A 8 -19.89 -46.78 15.29
CA ARG A 8 -18.48 -46.33 15.23
C ARG A 8 -18.23 -44.98 14.50
N ASP A 9 -19.02 -43.93 14.68
CA ASP A 9 -19.18 -42.98 15.81
C ASP A 9 -18.20 -41.80 15.93
N ARG A 10 -17.04 -41.80 15.27
CA ARG A 10 -16.17 -40.61 15.26
C ARG A 10 -16.44 -39.70 14.06
N TRP A 11 -16.59 -40.29 12.88
CA TRP A 11 -16.77 -39.54 11.64
C TRP A 11 -18.08 -38.74 11.61
N PHE A 12 -19.20 -39.29 12.08
CA PHE A 12 -20.50 -38.59 12.14
C PHE A 12 -20.45 -37.41 13.12
N LEU A 13 -19.85 -37.60 14.30
CA LEU A 13 -19.67 -36.51 15.28
C LEU A 13 -18.76 -35.39 14.73
N LEU A 14 -17.73 -35.75 13.96
CA LEU A 14 -16.86 -34.78 13.28
C LEU A 14 -17.62 -34.00 12.19
N LEU A 15 -18.52 -34.64 11.44
CA LEU A 15 -19.37 -33.96 10.45
C LEU A 15 -20.40 -33.03 11.11
N VAL A 16 -21.05 -33.49 12.18
CA VAL A 16 -21.97 -32.64 12.96
C VAL A 16 -21.21 -31.46 13.58
N GLY A 17 -20.04 -31.70 14.15
CA GLY A 17 -19.17 -30.66 14.68
C GLY A 17 -18.73 -29.66 13.62
N SER A 18 -18.38 -30.13 12.41
CA SER A 18 -18.05 -29.27 11.27
C SER A 18 -19.25 -28.41 10.85
N ALA A 19 -20.44 -29.00 10.74
CA ALA A 19 -21.67 -28.29 10.42
C ALA A 19 -22.03 -27.24 11.48
N LEU A 20 -21.88 -27.56 12.77
CA LEU A 20 -22.09 -26.62 13.88
C LEU A 20 -21.07 -25.49 13.85
N ALA A 21 -19.78 -25.79 13.65
CA ALA A 21 -18.75 -24.77 13.51
C ALA A 21 -19.01 -23.85 12.32
N LEU A 22 -19.50 -24.39 11.20
CA LEU A 22 -19.91 -23.60 10.04
C LEU A 22 -21.13 -22.72 10.33
N LEU A 23 -22.13 -23.23 11.05
CA LEU A 23 -23.29 -22.43 11.50
C LEU A 23 -22.85 -21.27 12.41
N VAL A 24 -21.94 -21.52 13.35
CA VAL A 24 -21.37 -20.46 14.20
C VAL A 24 -20.56 -19.47 13.35
N ALA A 25 -19.77 -19.94 12.37
CA ALA A 25 -19.06 -19.06 11.45
C ALA A 25 -20.02 -18.15 10.65
N LEU A 26 -21.18 -18.67 10.24
CA LEU A 26 -22.22 -17.92 9.54
C LEU A 26 -22.92 -16.90 10.44
N ALA A 27 -23.06 -17.19 11.74
CA ALA A 27 -23.59 -16.25 12.73
C ALA A 27 -22.64 -15.06 13.02
N GLY A 28 -21.37 -15.14 12.60
CA GLY A 28 -20.41 -14.05 12.68
C GLY A 28 -20.08 -13.56 14.10
N PRO A 29 -19.79 -14.44 15.08
CA PRO A 29 -19.44 -14.04 16.43
C PRO A 29 -18.21 -13.11 16.42
N ARG A 30 -18.27 -12.07 17.25
CA ARG A 30 -17.17 -11.13 17.43
C ARG A 30 -16.74 -11.13 18.89
N TRP A 31 -15.43 -11.04 19.13
CA TRP A 31 -14.87 -11.03 20.48
C TRP A 31 -14.14 -9.73 20.76
N PRO A 32 -14.35 -9.06 21.91
CA PRO A 32 -13.61 -7.86 22.26
C PRO A 32 -12.14 -8.21 22.49
N ALA A 33 -11.25 -7.67 21.67
CA ALA A 33 -9.82 -7.82 21.79
C ALA A 33 -9.14 -6.45 21.65
N GLN A 34 -7.93 -6.32 22.21
CA GLN A 34 -7.05 -5.20 21.90
C GLN A 34 -6.24 -5.59 20.67
N GLN A 35 -6.29 -4.75 19.64
CA GLN A 35 -5.46 -4.92 18.46
C GLN A 35 -4.80 -3.59 18.07
N PRO A 36 -3.59 -3.64 17.49
CA PRO A 36 -2.97 -2.47 16.91
C PRO A 36 -3.76 -2.01 15.68
N VAL A 37 -3.99 -0.71 15.56
CA VAL A 37 -4.56 -0.07 14.37
C VAL A 37 -3.70 1.11 13.94
N TRP A 38 -3.81 1.51 12.67
CA TRP A 38 -3.03 2.62 12.12
C TRP A 38 -3.92 3.70 11.52
N SER A 39 -3.41 4.93 11.45
CA SER A 39 -4.06 6.04 10.74
C SER A 39 -3.06 6.65 9.76
N HIS A 40 -3.40 6.67 8.47
CA HIS A 40 -2.52 7.19 7.42
C HIS A 40 -3.26 8.15 6.48
N LEU A 41 -2.57 9.20 6.05
CA LEU A 41 -2.97 10.05 4.94
C LEU A 41 -2.03 9.78 3.76
N PHE A 42 -2.56 9.18 2.71
CA PHE A 42 -1.82 8.89 1.48
C PHE A 42 -1.93 10.05 0.50
N ILE A 43 -0.80 10.62 0.09
CA ILE A 43 -0.71 11.66 -0.93
C ILE A 43 -0.03 11.06 -2.16
N LEU A 44 -0.79 10.97 -3.25
CA LEU A 44 -0.37 10.32 -4.47
C LEU A 44 0.07 11.36 -5.50
N ASP A 45 1.31 11.26 -5.95
CA ASP A 45 1.77 11.99 -7.12
C ASP A 45 1.04 11.50 -8.38
N ILE A 46 0.37 12.42 -9.05
CA ILE A 46 -0.37 12.18 -10.30
C ILE A 46 0.21 12.99 -11.47
N THR A 47 1.44 13.48 -11.32
CA THR A 47 2.14 14.28 -12.34
C THR A 47 2.54 13.42 -13.54
N ARG A 48 2.96 14.10 -14.61
CA ARG A 48 3.22 13.48 -15.91
C ARG A 48 4.17 12.28 -15.85
N SER A 49 5.24 12.35 -15.06
CA SER A 49 6.26 11.30 -14.96
C SER A 49 5.71 10.00 -14.32
N MET A 50 4.62 10.10 -13.57
CA MET A 50 3.91 8.94 -12.98
C MET A 50 3.13 8.12 -14.03
N ASN A 51 3.01 8.60 -15.26
CA ASN A 51 2.48 7.81 -16.39
C ASN A 51 3.51 6.86 -17.00
N THR A 52 4.78 6.96 -16.62
CA THR A 52 5.86 6.09 -17.13
C THR A 52 5.56 4.61 -16.85
N GLU A 53 5.76 3.75 -17.84
CA GLU A 53 5.41 2.33 -17.81
C GLU A 53 6.61 1.43 -17.49
N ASP A 54 7.13 1.52 -16.28
CA ASP A 54 8.34 0.81 -15.83
C ASP A 54 8.11 -0.17 -14.67
N TYR A 55 6.85 -0.41 -14.31
CA TYR A 55 6.42 -1.53 -13.47
C TYR A 55 5.78 -2.64 -14.30
N SER A 56 5.62 -3.81 -13.68
CA SER A 56 4.91 -4.94 -14.28
C SER A 56 3.86 -5.52 -13.33
N LEU A 57 2.63 -5.69 -13.82
CA LEU A 57 1.56 -6.43 -13.13
C LEU A 57 1.10 -7.59 -14.01
N GLY A 58 1.20 -8.82 -13.50
CA GLY A 58 0.82 -10.01 -14.27
C GLY A 58 1.60 -10.19 -15.57
N GLY A 59 2.85 -9.71 -15.62
CA GLY A 59 3.72 -9.76 -16.80
C GLY A 59 3.43 -8.67 -17.85
N ARG A 60 2.53 -7.72 -17.57
CA ARG A 60 2.24 -6.58 -18.45
C ARG A 60 2.86 -5.30 -17.92
N PRO A 61 3.48 -4.46 -18.76
CA PRO A 61 3.92 -3.15 -18.33
C PRO A 61 2.72 -2.32 -17.89
N VAL A 62 2.87 -1.59 -16.79
CA VAL A 62 1.85 -0.70 -16.25
C VAL A 62 2.50 0.61 -15.82
N SER A 63 1.73 1.69 -15.80
CA SER A 63 2.23 2.97 -15.30
C SER A 63 2.56 2.92 -13.82
N ARG A 64 3.45 3.81 -13.36
CA ARG A 64 3.74 4.02 -11.93
C ARG A 64 2.48 4.31 -11.13
N LEU A 65 1.58 5.16 -11.65
CA LEU A 65 0.30 5.47 -11.01
C LEU A 65 -0.61 4.25 -10.91
N GLU A 66 -0.68 3.41 -11.95
CA GLU A 66 -1.46 2.16 -11.88
C GLU A 66 -0.89 1.18 -10.86
N TYR A 67 0.43 0.99 -10.85
CA TYR A 67 1.09 0.14 -9.87
C TYR A 67 0.85 0.64 -8.44
N LEU A 68 0.98 1.95 -8.22
CA LEU A 68 0.76 2.61 -6.94
C LEU A 68 -0.68 2.40 -6.45
N ARG A 69 -1.69 2.63 -7.31
CA ARG A 69 -3.11 2.36 -6.96
C ARG A 69 -3.30 0.91 -6.51
N GLN A 70 -2.73 -0.05 -7.24
CA GLN A 70 -2.82 -1.47 -6.88
C GLN A 70 -2.11 -1.78 -5.55
N ALA A 71 -0.93 -1.22 -5.32
CA ALA A 71 -0.19 -1.38 -4.07
C ALA A 71 -0.98 -0.80 -2.88
N LEU A 72 -1.50 0.41 -3.02
CA LEU A 72 -2.33 1.06 -2.00
C LEU A 72 -3.58 0.23 -1.68
N LEU A 73 -4.33 -0.22 -2.70
CA LEU A 73 -5.53 -1.04 -2.48
C LEU A 73 -5.22 -2.36 -1.77
N SER A 74 -4.09 -3.01 -2.11
CA SER A 74 -3.66 -4.23 -1.43
C SER A 74 -3.31 -3.97 0.03
N THR A 75 -2.60 -2.87 0.30
CA THR A 75 -2.26 -2.45 1.66
C THR A 75 -3.49 -2.09 2.49
N LEU A 76 -4.45 -1.36 1.92
CA LEU A 76 -5.71 -1.03 2.60
C LEU A 76 -6.52 -2.28 2.97
N ALA A 77 -6.51 -3.30 2.11
CA ALA A 77 -7.21 -4.56 2.36
C ALA A 77 -6.54 -5.40 3.48
N GLU A 78 -5.26 -5.16 3.76
CA GLU A 78 -4.50 -5.86 4.80
C GLU A 78 -4.54 -5.14 6.17
N LEU A 79 -4.97 -3.88 6.22
CA LEU A 79 -5.08 -3.14 7.47
C LEU A 79 -6.15 -3.75 8.40
N PRO A 80 -5.89 -3.86 9.72
CA PRO A 80 -6.91 -4.33 10.66
C PRO A 80 -8.03 -3.32 10.79
N CYS A 81 -9.27 -3.81 10.93
CA CYS A 81 -10.43 -2.96 11.15
C CYS A 81 -10.26 -2.05 12.37
N GLY A 82 -10.73 -0.82 12.25
CA GLY A 82 -10.44 0.30 13.14
C GLY A 82 -9.28 1.18 12.67
N SER A 83 -8.50 0.72 11.68
CA SER A 83 -7.52 1.57 11.00
C SER A 83 -8.22 2.62 10.16
N HIS A 84 -7.60 3.80 10.03
CA HIS A 84 -8.12 4.92 9.26
C HIS A 84 -7.22 5.22 8.06
N ALA A 85 -7.83 5.53 6.92
CA ALA A 85 -7.10 5.91 5.71
C ALA A 85 -7.73 7.14 5.08
N GLY A 86 -6.90 8.14 4.81
CA GLY A 86 -7.23 9.30 3.98
C GLY A 86 -6.49 9.20 2.65
N VAL A 87 -7.06 9.80 1.61
CA VAL A 87 -6.49 9.82 0.27
C VAL A 87 -6.45 11.26 -0.22
N GLY A 88 -5.31 11.67 -0.76
CA GLY A 88 -5.09 12.94 -1.41
C GLY A 88 -4.19 12.78 -2.62
N VAL A 89 -4.06 13.86 -3.38
CA VAL A 89 -3.24 13.91 -4.60
C VAL A 89 -2.30 15.08 -4.56
N PHE A 90 -1.19 14.94 -5.26
CA PHE A 90 -0.17 15.96 -5.48
C PHE A 90 0.01 16.22 -6.97
N THR A 91 0.09 17.50 -7.34
CA THR A 91 0.54 17.95 -8.67
C THR A 91 1.16 19.34 -8.55
N GLU A 92 2.14 19.63 -9.40
CA GLU A 92 2.91 20.88 -9.42
C GLU A 92 3.55 21.20 -8.07
N ARG A 93 2.91 21.96 -7.20
CA ARG A 93 3.49 22.44 -5.94
C ARG A 93 2.59 22.18 -4.73
N ASN A 94 1.38 21.63 -4.92
CA ASN A 94 0.40 21.54 -3.85
C ASN A 94 -0.20 20.15 -3.77
N SER A 95 -0.69 19.83 -2.57
CA SER A 95 -1.48 18.64 -2.33
C SER A 95 -2.89 19.01 -1.90
N THR A 96 -3.85 18.17 -2.26
CA THR A 96 -5.23 18.28 -1.78
C THR A 96 -5.69 16.96 -1.21
N ILE A 97 -6.47 17.00 -0.13
CA ILE A 97 -7.07 15.82 0.49
C ILE A 97 -8.43 15.60 -0.17
N LEU A 98 -8.60 14.44 -0.81
CA LEU A 98 -9.85 14.03 -1.43
C LEU A 98 -10.78 13.36 -0.43
N VAL A 99 -10.20 12.56 0.47
CA VAL A 99 -10.89 11.81 1.52
C VAL A 99 -10.11 12.00 2.81
N MET A 100 -10.74 12.61 3.82
CA MET A 100 -10.19 12.66 5.17
C MET A 100 -10.05 11.25 5.75
N PRO A 101 -9.14 10.99 6.71
CA PRO A 101 -8.99 9.66 7.28
C PRO A 101 -10.30 9.12 7.87
N VAL A 102 -10.87 8.11 7.21
CA VAL A 102 -12.07 7.39 7.64
C VAL A 102 -11.73 5.93 7.94
N GLU A 103 -12.53 5.28 8.77
CA GLU A 103 -12.32 3.87 9.11
C GLU A 103 -12.42 2.99 7.86
N VAL A 104 -11.38 2.18 7.65
CA VAL A 104 -11.16 1.45 6.39
C VAL A 104 -12.20 0.37 6.16
N CYS A 105 -12.53 -0.47 7.16
CA CYS A 105 -13.43 -1.60 6.94
C CYS A 105 -14.88 -1.18 6.64
N GLU A 106 -15.36 -0.12 7.26
CA GLU A 106 -16.70 0.45 7.04
C GLU A 106 -16.79 1.21 5.71
N ASN A 107 -15.70 1.87 5.30
CA ASN A 107 -15.67 2.76 4.13
C ASN A 107 -14.84 2.22 2.96
N PHE A 108 -14.45 0.94 2.97
CA PHE A 108 -13.52 0.36 2.00
C PHE A 108 -13.97 0.61 0.57
N GLY A 109 -15.26 0.41 0.26
CA GLY A 109 -15.78 0.61 -1.09
C GLY A 109 -15.65 2.06 -1.58
N ALA A 110 -15.84 3.05 -0.70
CA ALA A 110 -15.70 4.46 -1.06
C ALA A 110 -14.23 4.86 -1.27
N ILE A 111 -13.33 4.39 -0.40
CA ILE A 111 -11.89 4.63 -0.53
C ILE A 111 -11.38 3.93 -1.80
N GLU A 112 -11.76 2.66 -2.01
CA GLU A 112 -11.37 1.88 -3.18
C GLU A 112 -11.81 2.57 -4.47
N GLN A 113 -13.06 2.98 -4.56
CA GLN A 113 -13.58 3.66 -5.74
C GLN A 113 -12.83 4.97 -6.00
N THR A 114 -12.54 5.75 -4.95
CA THR A 114 -11.74 6.97 -5.07
C THR A 114 -10.37 6.67 -5.65
N VAL A 115 -9.63 5.73 -5.06
CA VAL A 115 -8.28 5.34 -5.52
C VAL A 115 -8.32 4.80 -6.95
N ARG A 116 -9.30 3.95 -7.30
CA ARG A 116 -9.42 3.39 -8.65
C ARG A 116 -9.69 4.44 -9.71
N GLN A 117 -10.41 5.51 -9.38
CA GLN A 117 -10.74 6.60 -10.31
C GLN A 117 -9.61 7.62 -10.46
N LEU A 118 -8.54 7.55 -9.67
CA LEU A 118 -7.40 8.44 -9.84
C LEU A 118 -6.71 8.18 -11.18
N ASP A 119 -6.58 9.25 -11.94
CA ASP A 119 -5.86 9.31 -13.20
C ASP A 119 -5.15 10.66 -13.36
N TRP A 120 -4.29 10.76 -14.37
CA TRP A 120 -3.51 11.97 -14.65
C TRP A 120 -4.36 13.19 -15.02
N ARG A 121 -5.62 13.02 -15.47
CA ARG A 121 -6.51 14.13 -15.87
C ARG A 121 -7.07 14.87 -14.67
N THR A 122 -7.05 14.23 -13.50
CA THR A 122 -7.38 14.89 -12.24
C THR A 122 -6.31 15.89 -11.79
N ALA A 123 -5.13 15.88 -12.43
CA ALA A 123 -4.08 16.87 -12.18
C ALA A 123 -4.45 18.22 -12.78
N TRP A 124 -4.30 19.30 -12.02
CA TRP A 124 -4.51 20.67 -12.52
C TRP A 124 -3.30 21.19 -13.32
N ALA A 125 -2.14 20.54 -13.20
CA ALA A 125 -0.92 20.88 -13.91
C ALA A 125 -0.07 19.62 -14.18
N GLY A 126 0.68 19.62 -15.27
CA GLY A 126 1.58 18.52 -15.66
C GLY A 126 2.99 18.61 -15.06
N ASP A 127 3.32 19.75 -14.46
CA ASP A 127 4.61 20.06 -13.84
C ASP A 127 4.72 19.42 -12.45
N SER A 128 5.95 19.33 -11.93
CA SER A 128 6.25 18.81 -10.61
C SER A 128 7.35 19.65 -9.94
N ASN A 129 7.09 20.06 -8.71
CA ASN A 129 8.04 20.61 -7.76
C ASN A 129 7.95 19.80 -6.46
N ILE A 130 8.68 18.69 -6.36
CA ILE A 130 8.53 17.70 -5.29
C ILE A 130 8.95 18.29 -3.94
N GLY A 131 10.08 19.00 -3.89
CA GLY A 131 10.52 19.66 -2.67
C GLY A 131 9.46 20.63 -2.11
N ARG A 132 8.99 21.59 -2.92
CA ARG A 132 7.93 22.54 -2.51
C ARG A 132 6.61 21.84 -2.23
N GLY A 133 6.28 20.83 -3.02
CA GLY A 133 5.10 19.98 -2.86
C GLY A 133 5.05 19.31 -1.49
N LEU A 134 6.15 18.69 -1.09
CA LEU A 134 6.30 18.05 0.21
C LEU A 134 6.19 19.08 1.34
N TYR A 135 6.89 20.21 1.23
CA TYR A 135 6.81 21.31 2.20
C TYR A 135 5.36 21.80 2.39
N ASN A 136 4.67 22.11 1.30
CA ASN A 136 3.26 22.56 1.33
C ASN A 136 2.33 21.48 1.89
N THR A 137 2.61 20.20 1.62
CA THR A 137 1.85 19.07 2.17
C THR A 137 2.01 18.96 3.68
N LEU A 138 3.23 19.14 4.20
CA LEU A 138 3.49 19.15 5.63
C LEU A 138 2.76 20.31 6.31
N GLN A 139 2.78 21.51 5.70
CA GLN A 139 1.99 22.64 6.18
C GLN A 139 0.49 22.34 6.20
N LEU A 140 -0.05 21.75 5.13
CA LEU A 140 -1.45 21.33 5.07
C LEU A 140 -1.82 20.36 6.21
N VAL A 141 -0.97 19.36 6.47
CA VAL A 141 -1.16 18.39 7.55
C VAL A 141 -1.11 19.06 8.92
N LEU A 142 -0.12 19.94 9.15
CA LEU A 142 0.03 20.66 10.40
C LEU A 142 -1.15 21.61 10.66
N ASP A 143 -1.61 22.36 9.65
CA ASP A 143 -2.79 23.22 9.74
C ASP A 143 -4.06 22.40 10.03
N ALA A 144 -4.27 21.29 9.32
CA ALA A 144 -5.41 20.40 9.56
C ALA A 144 -5.40 19.81 10.98
N ARG A 145 -4.23 19.45 11.52
CA ARG A 145 -4.07 19.01 12.92
C ARG A 145 -4.39 20.15 13.91
N ASN A 146 -3.86 21.34 13.67
CA ASN A 146 -4.08 22.52 14.53
C ASN A 146 -5.55 22.93 14.59
N ARG A 147 -6.32 22.66 13.52
CA ARG A 147 -7.77 22.89 13.46
C ARG A 147 -8.61 21.72 14.02
N GLY A 148 -7.98 20.64 14.48
CA GLY A 148 -8.66 19.45 14.98
C GLY A 148 -9.31 18.59 13.89
N LEU A 149 -8.99 18.82 12.61
CA LEU A 149 -9.55 18.07 11.48
C LEU A 149 -8.79 16.76 11.23
N LEU A 150 -7.49 16.74 11.52
CA LEU A 150 -6.64 15.55 11.35
C LEU A 150 -6.13 15.06 12.71
N PRO A 151 -6.33 13.79 13.08
CA PRO A 151 -5.78 13.26 14.33
C PRO A 151 -4.25 13.36 14.38
N ALA A 152 -3.70 13.72 15.55
CA ALA A 152 -2.27 13.91 15.81
C ALA A 152 -1.40 12.73 15.36
N HIS A 153 -1.92 11.52 15.54
CA HIS A 153 -1.23 10.27 15.27
C HIS A 153 -1.27 9.83 13.81
N THR A 154 -2.01 10.54 12.94
CA THR A 154 -2.13 10.20 11.51
C THR A 154 -0.79 10.39 10.82
N GLY A 155 -0.19 9.32 10.31
CA GLY A 155 1.07 9.37 9.56
C GLY A 155 0.86 9.85 8.13
N LEU A 156 1.75 10.69 7.61
CA LEU A 156 1.76 11.08 6.20
C LEU A 156 2.45 10.00 5.35
N VAL A 157 1.91 9.68 4.18
CA VAL A 157 2.55 8.79 3.21
C VAL A 157 2.55 9.51 1.87
N PHE A 158 3.65 10.17 1.53
CA PHE A 158 3.80 10.89 0.27
C PHE A 158 4.46 9.97 -0.75
N MET A 159 3.84 9.75 -1.91
CA MET A 159 4.26 8.72 -2.87
C MET A 159 4.54 9.37 -4.23
N THR A 160 5.80 9.34 -4.68
CA THR A 160 6.28 10.06 -5.87
C THR A 160 7.49 9.37 -6.48
N ASP A 161 7.80 9.65 -7.74
CA ASP A 161 9.08 9.27 -8.36
C ASP A 161 10.22 10.25 -8.06
N GLY A 162 9.93 11.42 -7.47
CA GLY A 162 10.92 12.44 -7.15
C GLY A 162 11.42 13.24 -8.35
N HIS A 163 10.77 13.11 -9.52
CA HIS A 163 11.15 13.82 -10.73
C HIS A 163 10.67 15.28 -10.65
N GLU A 164 11.60 16.21 -10.80
CA GLU A 164 11.36 17.66 -10.80
C GLU A 164 11.19 18.17 -12.24
N ALA A 165 10.01 18.67 -12.61
CA ALA A 165 9.69 19.11 -13.96
C ALA A 165 9.03 20.51 -13.95
N PRO A 166 9.75 21.58 -14.37
CA PRO A 166 11.14 21.58 -14.82
C PRO A 166 12.14 21.28 -13.69
N PRO A 167 13.41 20.93 -14.03
CA PRO A 167 14.45 20.76 -13.02
C PRO A 167 14.55 22.00 -12.13
N VAL A 168 14.78 21.77 -10.84
CA VAL A 168 14.86 22.82 -9.83
C VAL A 168 16.30 23.21 -9.54
N ASN A 169 16.51 24.46 -9.17
CA ASN A 169 17.80 24.93 -8.66
C ASN A 169 17.91 24.53 -7.18
N PRO A 170 18.95 23.75 -6.78
CA PRO A 170 19.11 23.29 -5.40
C PRO A 170 19.18 24.41 -4.35
N ASN A 171 19.62 25.62 -4.74
CA ASN A 171 19.67 26.77 -3.82
C ASN A 171 18.28 27.28 -3.41
N TYR A 172 17.22 26.83 -4.08
CA TYR A 172 15.83 27.25 -3.86
C TYR A 172 14.93 26.09 -3.41
N GLU A 173 15.54 24.96 -3.06
CA GLU A 173 14.91 23.90 -2.27
C GLU A 173 14.31 24.52 -0.99
N PRO A 174 13.11 24.09 -0.56
CA PRO A 174 12.53 24.59 0.69
C PRO A 174 13.41 24.21 1.89
N ASP A 175 13.50 25.14 2.84
CA ASP A 175 14.03 24.83 4.16
C ASP A 175 12.91 24.23 5.02
N PHE A 176 13.10 23.00 5.48
CA PHE A 176 12.15 22.28 6.31
C PHE A 176 12.35 22.55 7.82
N SER A 177 13.43 23.22 8.21
CA SER A 177 13.75 23.49 9.62
C SER A 177 12.70 24.37 10.30
N ASP A 178 12.07 25.28 9.57
CA ASP A 178 10.96 26.13 10.04
C ASP A 178 9.73 25.30 10.49
N LEU A 179 9.52 24.12 9.88
CA LEU A 179 8.41 23.23 10.25
C LEU A 179 8.68 22.50 11.57
N ALA A 180 9.96 22.23 11.86
CA ALA A 180 10.40 21.59 13.10
C ALA A 180 10.54 22.58 14.27
N ALA A 181 10.86 23.85 13.98
CA ALA A 181 11.07 24.89 14.99
C ALA A 181 9.79 25.41 15.65
N GLY A 182 8.61 25.09 15.12
CA GLY A 182 7.35 25.60 15.65
C GLY A 182 7.22 27.13 15.62
N GLU A 183 8.12 27.82 14.91
CA GLU A 183 8.03 29.25 14.71
C GLU A 183 7.10 29.53 13.55
N GLY A 184 5.96 30.14 13.87
CA GLY A 184 5.09 30.71 12.86
C GLY A 184 5.86 31.70 12.01
N GLY A 185 6.14 31.31 10.76
CA GLY A 185 6.62 32.21 9.74
C GLY A 185 5.65 33.38 9.58
N ASP A 186 6.16 34.56 9.90
CA ASP A 186 5.46 35.84 9.82
C ASP A 186 5.13 36.19 8.36
N GLY A 187 3.87 36.53 8.08
CA GLY A 187 3.36 37.12 6.82
C GLY A 187 3.47 36.23 5.57
N VAL A 188 2.39 35.79 4.92
CA VAL A 188 1.53 36.65 4.09
C VAL A 188 0.15 36.00 3.83
N VAL A 189 -0.09 34.76 4.27
CA VAL A 189 -1.34 34.03 3.94
C VAL A 189 -2.35 33.96 5.11
N ALA A 190 -1.90 34.20 6.35
CA ALA A 190 -2.78 34.22 7.52
C ALA A 190 -3.79 35.40 7.52
N GLY A 191 -3.48 36.49 6.80
CA GLY A 191 -4.36 37.67 6.71
C GLY A 191 -5.63 37.46 5.89
N ALA A 192 -5.64 36.51 4.95
CA ALA A 192 -6.80 36.27 4.07
C ALA A 192 -7.84 35.32 4.70
N VAL A 193 -7.39 34.40 5.57
CA VAL A 193 -8.26 33.41 6.23
C VAL A 193 -8.89 33.99 7.51
N ALA A 194 -8.25 34.98 8.15
CA ALA A 194 -8.76 35.65 9.35
C ALA A 194 -10.04 36.48 9.13
N LEU A 195 -10.37 36.84 7.89
CA LEU A 195 -11.61 37.59 7.58
C LEU A 195 -12.85 36.69 7.43
N ALA A 196 -12.67 35.38 7.24
CA ALA A 196 -13.77 34.43 7.04
C ALA A 196 -14.24 33.74 8.34
N ALA A 197 -13.43 33.78 9.41
CA ALA A 197 -13.66 33.01 10.64
C ALA A 197 -14.42 33.78 11.75
N GLN A 198 -14.98 34.96 11.47
CA GLN A 198 -15.71 35.73 12.50
C GLN A 198 -17.15 35.24 12.77
N HIS A 199 -17.64 34.19 12.10
CA HIS A 199 -19.06 33.85 12.15
C HIS A 199 -19.50 32.57 12.87
N GLU A 200 -18.62 31.72 13.40
CA GLU A 200 -19.09 30.52 14.12
C GLU A 200 -18.33 30.28 15.43
N ARG A 201 -18.88 30.86 16.51
CA ARG A 201 -18.71 30.34 17.87
C ARG A 201 -19.95 29.55 18.25
N ALA A 202 -19.83 28.23 18.37
CA ALA A 202 -20.46 27.45 19.45
C ALA A 202 -20.07 25.96 19.36
N ALA A 203 -19.66 25.43 20.52
CA ALA A 203 -19.73 24.03 20.95
C ALA A 203 -18.83 22.98 20.27
N ALA A 204 -17.70 22.68 20.91
CA ALA A 204 -17.43 21.36 21.52
C ALA A 204 -16.07 21.42 22.21
N GLU A 205 -16.00 20.94 23.46
CA GLU A 205 -14.74 20.67 24.16
C GLU A 205 -13.90 19.69 23.33
N GLN A 206 -12.86 20.21 22.69
CA GLN A 206 -11.83 19.40 22.06
C GLN A 206 -10.83 19.00 23.15
N PRO A 207 -10.44 17.71 23.27
CA PRO A 207 -9.35 17.35 24.14
C PRO A 207 -8.08 18.07 23.66
N ALA A 208 -7.41 18.75 24.57
CA ALA A 208 -6.18 19.47 24.28
C ALA A 208 -5.15 18.51 23.66
N PHE A 209 -4.54 18.94 22.56
CA PHE A 209 -3.46 18.24 21.88
C PHE A 209 -2.25 18.11 22.80
N GLU A 210 -2.01 16.91 23.35
CA GLU A 210 -0.78 16.50 24.04
C GLU A 210 0.21 15.84 23.06
N GLY A 211 0.54 16.55 21.98
CA GLY A 211 1.67 16.21 21.11
C GLY A 211 2.63 17.38 21.07
N GLU A 212 3.93 17.15 21.00
CA GLU A 212 4.84 18.21 20.59
C GLU A 212 4.47 18.64 19.16
N LYS A 213 4.12 19.92 18.99
CA LYS A 213 3.89 20.52 17.68
C LYS A 213 5.23 20.48 16.93
N GLY A 214 5.29 19.83 15.76
CA GLY A 214 6.45 20.00 14.86
C GLY A 214 6.91 18.79 14.06
N LEU A 215 6.49 17.55 14.33
CA LEU A 215 6.95 16.40 13.55
C LEU A 215 5.79 15.61 12.96
N VAL A 216 5.49 15.88 11.69
CA VAL A 216 4.65 14.99 10.89
C VAL A 216 5.45 13.71 10.64
N ARG A 217 5.22 12.68 11.45
CA ARG A 217 5.75 11.34 11.19
C ARG A 217 5.16 10.77 9.89
N GLY A 218 5.94 9.98 9.17
CA GLY A 218 5.46 9.38 7.93
C GLY A 218 6.52 8.78 7.03
N LEU A 219 6.11 8.42 5.82
CA LEU A 219 6.95 7.89 4.77
C LEU A 219 6.99 8.83 3.57
N LEU A 220 8.16 8.98 2.97
CA LEU A 220 8.34 9.42 1.60
C LEU A 220 8.66 8.19 0.75
N VAL A 221 7.70 7.79 -0.08
CA VAL A 221 7.73 6.55 -0.85
C VAL A 221 8.19 6.84 -2.28
N GLY A 222 9.35 6.30 -2.66
CA GLY A 222 9.89 6.37 -4.01
C GLY A 222 9.23 5.35 -4.94
N VAL A 223 8.69 5.81 -6.05
CA VAL A 223 7.94 5.00 -7.03
C VAL A 223 8.62 5.09 -8.41
N GLY A 224 8.83 3.96 -9.06
CA GLY A 224 9.39 3.89 -10.41
C GLY A 224 10.64 3.04 -10.48
N GLY A 225 11.01 2.65 -11.69
CA GLY A 225 12.25 1.94 -11.97
C GLY A 225 13.47 2.85 -11.82
N ARG A 226 14.62 2.24 -11.51
CA ARG A 226 15.92 2.93 -11.41
C ARG A 226 16.51 3.30 -12.78
N GLY A 227 16.06 2.63 -13.84
CA GLY A 227 16.49 2.91 -15.21
C GLY A 227 15.63 4.01 -15.83
N LEU A 228 16.24 4.81 -16.71
CA LEU A 228 15.51 5.79 -17.51
C LEU A 228 14.46 5.10 -18.37
N SER A 229 13.22 5.57 -18.25
CA SER A 229 12.08 5.06 -19.00
C SER A 229 11.35 6.24 -19.65
N PRO A 230 10.91 6.12 -20.91
CA PRO A 230 10.34 7.23 -21.64
C PRO A 230 8.97 7.60 -21.06
N ILE A 231 8.70 8.90 -20.96
CA ILE A 231 7.42 9.38 -20.45
C ILE A 231 6.40 9.35 -21.61
N PRO A 232 5.30 8.60 -21.51
CA PRO A 232 4.30 8.56 -22.57
C PRO A 232 3.52 9.88 -22.64
N ARG A 233 3.20 10.31 -23.87
CA ARG A 233 2.17 11.34 -24.09
C ARG A 233 0.81 10.65 -24.12
N LEU A 234 -0.17 11.18 -23.40
CA LEU A 234 -1.52 10.63 -23.35
C LEU A 234 -2.49 11.66 -23.92
N ARG A 235 -3.43 11.19 -24.75
CA ARG A 235 -4.57 12.00 -25.23
C ARG A 235 -5.63 12.09 -24.15
N GLU A 236 -6.58 13.00 -24.33
CA GLU A 236 -7.70 13.21 -23.40
C GLU A 236 -8.48 11.91 -23.09
N ASP A 237 -8.62 10.99 -24.05
CA ASP A 237 -9.27 9.69 -23.84
C ASP A 237 -8.40 8.66 -23.08
N GLY A 238 -7.14 9.00 -22.79
CA GLY A 238 -6.16 8.14 -22.12
C GLY A 238 -5.36 7.25 -23.07
N THR A 239 -5.57 7.36 -24.38
CA THR A 239 -4.76 6.63 -25.36
C THR A 239 -3.36 7.23 -25.45
N GLN A 240 -2.35 6.37 -25.57
CA GLN A 240 -0.97 6.81 -25.73
C GLN A 240 -0.74 7.37 -27.15
N ASP A 241 -0.07 8.52 -27.22
CA ASP A 241 0.30 9.26 -28.44
C ASP A 241 1.82 9.51 -28.51
N GLY A 242 2.57 8.41 -28.45
CA GLY A 242 4.03 8.41 -28.44
C GLY A 242 4.62 8.78 -27.07
N TYR A 243 5.79 9.39 -27.10
CA TYR A 243 6.60 9.74 -25.93
C TYR A 243 7.11 11.17 -26.06
N TYR A 244 7.29 11.85 -24.93
CA TYR A 244 7.93 13.16 -24.88
C TYR A 244 9.34 13.08 -25.46
N ASP A 245 9.74 14.10 -26.21
CA ASP A 245 11.09 14.26 -26.74
C ASP A 245 11.87 15.38 -26.03
N GLU A 246 13.15 15.51 -26.37
CA GLU A 246 14.04 16.51 -25.76
C GLU A 246 13.54 17.95 -25.93
N THR A 247 12.82 18.25 -27.01
CA THR A 247 12.30 19.59 -27.31
C THR A 247 10.95 19.87 -26.65
N ASP A 248 10.23 18.83 -26.22
CA ASP A 248 8.95 18.96 -25.53
C ASP A 248 9.08 19.43 -24.07
N VAL A 249 10.27 19.34 -23.48
CA VAL A 249 10.49 19.62 -22.04
C VAL A 249 11.73 20.47 -21.79
N GLN A 250 11.70 21.21 -20.69
CA GLN A 250 12.88 21.96 -20.24
C GLN A 250 13.91 21.00 -19.65
N GLN A 251 15.11 21.00 -20.21
CA GLN A 251 16.19 20.09 -19.81
C GLN A 251 17.00 20.57 -18.59
N ALA A 252 16.82 21.83 -18.18
CA ALA A 252 17.53 22.42 -17.06
C ALA A 252 16.70 23.54 -16.42
N THR A 253 16.99 23.82 -15.14
CA THR A 253 16.45 25.00 -14.46
C THR A 253 16.88 26.28 -15.19
N ARG A 254 15.98 27.26 -15.22
CA ARG A 254 16.28 28.65 -15.62
C ARG A 254 15.98 29.64 -14.52
N PHE A 255 15.68 29.13 -13.32
CA PHE A 255 15.26 29.92 -12.18
C PHE A 255 16.40 30.14 -11.19
N GLY A 256 16.51 31.37 -10.70
CA GLY A 256 17.51 31.77 -9.72
C GLY A 256 18.93 31.84 -10.29
N ASP A 257 19.91 32.05 -9.43
CA ASP A 257 21.32 32.06 -9.85
C ASP A 257 21.93 30.65 -9.75
N PRO A 258 22.74 30.22 -10.73
CA PRO A 258 23.50 28.98 -10.64
C PRO A 258 24.53 29.05 -9.50
N THR A 259 24.83 27.90 -8.93
CA THR A 259 25.94 27.71 -7.99
C THR A 259 27.27 28.11 -8.65
N PRO A 260 28.29 28.49 -7.85
CA PRO A 260 29.62 28.78 -8.39
C PRO A 260 30.20 27.64 -9.25
N GLU A 261 29.87 26.39 -8.92
CA GLU A 261 30.32 25.21 -9.65
C GLU A 261 29.61 25.07 -11.01
N GLU A 262 28.29 25.23 -11.05
CA GLU A 262 27.51 25.16 -12.29
C GLU A 262 27.91 26.25 -13.29
N ARG A 263 28.22 27.47 -12.81
CA ARG A 263 28.65 28.60 -13.67
C ARG A 263 29.79 28.25 -14.61
N ALA A 264 30.72 27.40 -14.16
CA ALA A 264 31.87 27.00 -14.97
C ALA A 264 31.49 26.10 -16.16
N GLY A 265 30.37 25.37 -16.06
CA GLY A 265 29.87 24.46 -17.10
C GLY A 265 28.81 25.05 -18.02
N ILE A 266 28.30 26.26 -17.73
CA ILE A 266 27.23 26.89 -18.51
C ILE A 266 27.81 27.58 -19.75
N ALA A 267 27.56 26.98 -20.92
CA ALA A 267 27.91 27.59 -22.20
C ALA A 267 27.19 28.93 -22.39
N GLY A 268 27.95 29.98 -22.74
CA GLY A 268 27.39 31.32 -22.93
C GLY A 268 26.94 32.00 -21.63
N PHE A 269 27.47 31.60 -20.48
CA PHE A 269 27.19 32.22 -19.18
C PHE A 269 27.48 33.73 -19.19
N GLU A 270 26.48 34.53 -18.85
CA GLU A 270 26.60 35.96 -18.57
C GLU A 270 25.87 36.30 -17.27
N ALA A 271 26.61 36.57 -16.21
CA ALA A 271 26.08 36.70 -14.85
C ALA A 271 24.81 37.57 -14.71
N ARG A 272 24.68 38.65 -15.49
CA ARG A 272 23.52 39.55 -15.41
C ARG A 272 22.42 39.27 -16.45
N ASN A 273 22.79 38.78 -17.63
CA ASN A 273 21.90 38.78 -18.80
C ASN A 273 21.56 37.36 -19.31
N ALA A 274 22.39 36.37 -18.98
CA ALA A 274 22.20 34.96 -19.33
C ALA A 274 22.83 34.07 -18.23
N PRO A 275 22.31 34.11 -16.99
CA PRO A 275 22.87 33.35 -15.87
C PRO A 275 22.81 31.83 -16.11
N TRP A 276 21.92 31.36 -16.98
CA TRP A 276 21.80 29.96 -17.41
C TRP A 276 22.27 29.72 -18.85
N GLY A 277 23.04 30.65 -19.40
CA GLY A 277 23.42 30.63 -20.81
C GLY A 277 22.28 31.05 -21.73
N ARG A 278 22.59 31.27 -23.01
CA ARG A 278 21.61 31.65 -24.04
C ARG A 278 21.08 30.45 -24.81
N ASP A 279 21.86 29.37 -24.82
CA ASP A 279 21.57 28.18 -25.62
C ASP A 279 20.49 27.32 -24.97
N ALA A 280 19.80 26.51 -25.78
CA ALA A 280 18.88 25.51 -25.26
C ALA A 280 19.67 24.43 -24.52
N ALA A 281 19.26 24.11 -23.30
CA ALA A 281 19.86 23.02 -22.55
C ALA A 281 19.49 21.69 -23.23
N THR A 282 20.45 20.76 -23.24
CA THR A 282 20.24 19.37 -23.70
C THR A 282 20.20 18.46 -22.48
N GLY A 283 19.50 17.33 -22.56
CA GLY A 283 19.31 16.48 -21.39
C GLY A 283 18.36 15.30 -21.58
N THR A 284 18.00 14.69 -20.45
CA THR A 284 17.20 13.46 -20.39
C THR A 284 15.87 13.65 -19.67
N GLU A 285 15.39 14.87 -19.45
CA GLU A 285 14.18 15.15 -18.66
C GLU A 285 12.88 14.68 -19.35
N HIS A 286 12.98 14.23 -20.60
CA HIS A 286 11.91 13.54 -21.32
C HIS A 286 11.82 12.03 -20.97
N TYR A 287 12.80 11.52 -20.22
CA TYR A 287 12.80 10.22 -19.57
C TYR A 287 12.66 10.40 -18.06
N SER A 288 12.01 9.46 -17.38
CA SER A 288 11.92 9.44 -15.93
C SER A 288 12.50 8.16 -15.33
N SER A 289 13.08 8.28 -14.15
CA SER A 289 13.43 7.19 -13.23
C SER A 289 13.13 7.66 -11.80
N VAL A 290 13.01 6.73 -10.85
CA VAL A 290 12.91 7.11 -9.44
C VAL A 290 14.19 7.87 -9.02
N ARG A 291 14.04 9.04 -8.41
CA ARG A 291 15.14 9.90 -7.95
C ARG A 291 15.46 9.62 -6.48
N GLU A 292 15.95 8.41 -6.18
CA GLU A 292 16.14 7.97 -4.78
C GLU A 292 17.02 8.90 -3.95
N ASP A 293 18.13 9.42 -4.50
CA ASP A 293 19.04 10.29 -3.76
C ASP A 293 18.36 11.62 -3.39
N HIS A 294 17.61 12.19 -4.32
CA HIS A 294 16.79 13.38 -4.08
C HIS A 294 15.72 13.11 -3.01
N LEU A 295 14.99 11.99 -3.13
CA LEU A 295 13.95 11.63 -2.16
C LEU A 295 14.51 11.32 -0.77
N ARG A 296 15.71 10.73 -0.66
CA ARG A 296 16.35 10.51 0.65
C ARG A 296 16.75 11.82 1.29
N MET A 297 17.28 12.76 0.52
CA MET A 297 17.61 14.11 0.99
C MET A 297 16.35 14.84 1.48
N LEU A 298 15.25 14.80 0.73
CA LEU A 298 13.97 15.36 1.16
C LEU A 298 13.41 14.67 2.42
N ALA A 299 13.51 13.34 2.51
CA ALA A 299 13.05 12.61 3.68
C ALA A 299 13.85 12.99 4.93
N GLU A 300 15.17 13.11 4.81
CA GLU A 300 16.05 13.56 5.89
C GLU A 300 15.74 14.98 6.34
N SER A 301 15.61 15.92 5.39
CA SER A 301 15.31 17.33 5.71
C SER A 301 13.91 17.50 6.31
N SER A 302 12.92 16.73 5.84
CA SER A 302 11.54 16.82 6.33
C SER A 302 11.25 15.98 7.58
N GLY A 303 12.20 15.15 8.05
CA GLY A 303 12.00 14.21 9.14
C GLY A 303 11.08 13.00 8.82
N LEU A 304 10.88 12.70 7.53
CA LEU A 304 10.15 11.50 7.08
C LEU A 304 11.12 10.32 6.91
N THR A 305 10.60 9.09 6.89
CA THR A 305 11.44 7.94 6.49
C THR A 305 11.28 7.64 5.01
N TYR A 306 12.40 7.52 4.28
CA TYR A 306 12.36 7.06 2.89
C TYR A 306 12.04 5.57 2.79
N HIS A 307 11.20 5.19 1.83
CA HIS A 307 10.94 3.80 1.45
C HIS A 307 10.85 3.66 -0.07
N TYR A 308 11.57 2.69 -0.65
CA TYR A 308 11.46 2.39 -2.08
C TYR A 308 10.36 1.34 -2.34
N LEU A 309 9.39 1.68 -3.18
CA LEU A 309 8.28 0.81 -3.53
C LEU A 309 8.66 -0.19 -4.63
N GLU A 310 9.43 -1.21 -4.27
CA GLU A 310 9.77 -2.26 -5.24
C GLU A 310 8.58 -3.21 -5.48
N HIS A 311 7.96 -3.66 -4.38
CA HIS A 311 6.88 -4.64 -4.38
C HIS A 311 5.67 -4.09 -3.62
N ALA A 312 4.45 -4.33 -4.12
CA ALA A 312 3.21 -3.90 -3.46
C ALA A 312 3.12 -4.35 -1.98
N ALA A 313 3.54 -5.58 -1.67
CA ALA A 313 3.57 -6.12 -0.31
C ALA A 313 4.56 -5.40 0.63
N GLY A 314 5.56 -4.70 0.08
CA GLY A 314 6.53 -3.94 0.87
C GLY A 314 5.93 -2.71 1.53
N LEU A 315 4.91 -2.09 0.91
CA LEU A 315 4.25 -0.90 1.44
C LEU A 315 3.54 -1.17 2.77
N GLY A 316 2.77 -2.26 2.84
CA GLY A 316 2.06 -2.63 4.06
C GLY A 316 3.00 -2.86 5.24
N GLN A 317 4.13 -3.54 5.01
CA GLN A 317 5.15 -3.77 6.04
C GLN A 317 5.81 -2.47 6.50
N ALA A 318 6.08 -1.55 5.58
CA ALA A 318 6.67 -0.25 5.91
C ALA A 318 5.76 0.64 6.76
N LEU A 319 4.43 0.49 6.61
CA LEU A 319 3.41 1.24 7.35
C LEU A 319 3.03 0.60 8.68
N ALA A 320 3.09 -0.73 8.79
CA ALA A 320 2.72 -1.49 9.98
C ALA A 320 3.78 -1.41 11.11
N ARG A 321 4.40 -0.25 11.32
CA ARG A 321 5.37 -0.05 12.40
C ARG A 321 4.68 -0.02 13.74
N GLU A 322 5.24 -0.75 14.72
CA GLU A 322 4.71 -0.81 16.08
C GLU A 322 4.68 0.57 16.75
N GLU A 323 5.67 1.42 16.46
CA GLU A 323 5.75 2.80 16.96
C GLU A 323 4.61 3.71 16.46
N TRP A 324 3.94 3.31 15.39
CA TRP A 324 2.79 4.03 14.81
C TRP A 324 1.45 3.40 15.18
N ALA A 325 1.47 2.21 15.78
CA ALA A 325 0.28 1.49 16.16
C ALA A 325 -0.43 2.18 17.34
N LEU A 326 -1.75 2.30 17.23
CA LEU A 326 -2.62 2.68 18.32
C LEU A 326 -3.32 1.45 18.88
N PRO A 327 -3.33 1.25 20.21
CA PRO A 327 -4.10 0.17 20.80
C PRO A 327 -5.60 0.51 20.77
N LEU A 328 -6.36 -0.16 19.90
CA LEU A 328 -7.81 -0.01 19.85
C LEU A 328 -8.49 -1.25 20.45
N ARG A 329 -9.40 -1.02 21.40
CA ARG A 329 -10.35 -2.06 21.83
C ARG A 329 -11.45 -2.16 20.78
N THR A 330 -11.45 -3.24 20.03
CA THR A 330 -12.47 -3.50 19.01
C THR A 330 -12.91 -4.95 19.05
N THR A 331 -14.00 -5.27 18.37
CA THR A 331 -14.49 -6.64 18.29
C THR A 331 -13.89 -7.30 17.06
N VAL A 332 -13.05 -8.32 17.28
CA VAL A 332 -12.45 -9.08 16.19
C VAL A 332 -13.42 -10.16 15.69
N PRO A 333 -13.57 -10.34 14.37
CA PRO A 333 -14.42 -11.39 13.83
C PRO A 333 -13.80 -12.77 14.08
N LEU A 334 -14.53 -13.66 14.75
CA LEU A 334 -14.07 -15.03 14.99
C LEU A 334 -14.38 -15.99 13.84
N ARG A 335 -15.04 -15.51 12.79
CA ARG A 335 -15.52 -16.32 11.66
C ARG A 335 -14.45 -17.24 11.08
N SER A 336 -13.26 -16.72 10.79
CA SER A 336 -12.17 -17.50 10.19
C SER A 336 -11.71 -18.65 11.08
N TYR A 337 -11.66 -18.47 12.40
CA TYR A 337 -11.32 -19.54 13.35
C TYR A 337 -12.36 -20.67 13.32
N PHE A 338 -13.65 -20.33 13.24
CA PHE A 338 -14.72 -21.32 13.13
C PHE A 338 -14.73 -22.01 11.76
N VAL A 339 -14.39 -21.31 10.66
CA VAL A 339 -14.21 -21.93 9.33
C VAL A 339 -13.03 -22.92 9.35
N ILE A 340 -11.89 -22.53 9.91
CA ILE A 340 -10.72 -23.41 10.05
C ILE A 340 -11.07 -24.63 10.89
N CYS A 341 -11.75 -24.43 12.03
CA CYS A 341 -12.24 -25.52 12.87
C CYS A 341 -13.17 -26.47 12.08
N ALA A 342 -14.11 -25.92 11.31
CA ALA A 342 -15.01 -26.71 10.47
C ALA A 342 -14.26 -27.53 9.41
N LEU A 343 -13.26 -26.94 8.75
CA LEU A 343 -12.42 -27.60 7.76
C LEU A 343 -11.56 -28.71 8.39
N LEU A 344 -10.96 -28.46 9.55
CA LEU A 344 -10.17 -29.45 10.28
C LEU A 344 -11.03 -30.65 10.70
N LEU A 345 -12.24 -30.39 11.21
CA LEU A 345 -13.20 -31.44 11.58
C LEU A 345 -13.66 -32.23 10.35
N LEU A 346 -13.90 -31.56 9.21
CA LEU A 346 -14.26 -32.20 7.95
C LEU A 346 -13.13 -33.10 7.45
N CYS A 347 -11.89 -32.59 7.39
CA CYS A 347 -10.70 -33.35 6.98
C CYS A 347 -10.47 -34.56 7.90
N ALA A 348 -10.58 -34.38 9.22
CA ALA A 348 -10.47 -35.48 10.18
C ALA A 348 -11.58 -36.53 9.97
N GLY A 349 -12.81 -36.08 9.67
CA GLY A 349 -13.93 -36.95 9.34
C GLY A 349 -13.69 -37.78 8.08
N LEU A 350 -13.16 -37.15 7.02
CA LEU A 350 -12.80 -37.81 5.76
C LEU A 350 -11.66 -38.82 5.93
N LEU A 351 -10.60 -38.46 6.67
CA LEU A 351 -9.49 -39.36 6.97
C LEU A 351 -9.93 -40.56 7.81
N ALA A 352 -10.81 -40.34 8.79
CA ALA A 352 -11.37 -41.42 9.61
C ALA A 352 -12.30 -42.36 8.81
N ALA A 353 -12.82 -41.91 7.66
CA ALA A 353 -13.66 -42.69 6.77
C ALA A 353 -12.87 -43.50 5.72
N LEU A 354 -11.57 -43.24 5.55
CA LEU A 354 -10.73 -44.02 4.63
C LEU A 354 -10.56 -45.46 5.15
N PRO A 355 -10.90 -46.48 4.35
CA PRO A 355 -10.71 -47.88 4.75
C PRO A 355 -9.21 -48.20 4.78
N LEU A 356 -8.63 -48.32 5.98
CA LEU A 356 -7.25 -48.78 6.21
C LEU A 356 -6.95 -50.20 5.67
N SER A 357 -7.94 -50.90 5.12
CA SER A 357 -7.89 -52.32 4.77
C SER A 357 -7.45 -52.65 3.33
N ARG A 358 -6.85 -51.73 2.57
CA ARG A 358 -6.37 -52.01 1.19
C ARG A 358 -4.89 -52.33 1.02
N PHE A 359 -4.11 -52.47 2.10
CA PHE A 359 -2.68 -52.87 2.05
C PHE A 359 -2.37 -54.20 2.75
N ALA A 360 -3.35 -55.08 2.95
CA ALA A 360 -3.07 -56.46 3.34
C ALA A 360 -2.89 -57.30 2.08
N SER A 361 -1.64 -57.61 1.72
CA SER A 361 -1.31 -58.55 0.64
C SER A 361 -2.01 -59.90 0.88
N PRO A 362 -2.65 -60.52 -0.13
CA PRO A 362 -3.25 -61.84 0.02
C PRO A 362 -2.15 -62.89 0.28
N ALA A 363 -2.29 -63.64 1.38
CA ALA A 363 -1.44 -64.79 1.68
C ALA A 363 -1.71 -65.94 0.67
N PRO A 364 -0.68 -66.70 0.27
CA PRO A 364 -0.84 -67.77 -0.73
C PRO A 364 -1.63 -68.95 -0.15
N THR A 365 -2.70 -69.35 -0.86
CA THR A 365 -3.55 -70.49 -0.54
C THR A 365 -2.85 -71.81 -0.87
N ALA A 366 -2.73 -72.69 0.13
CA ALA A 366 -2.27 -74.07 -0.02
C ALA A 366 -3.33 -74.95 -0.70
N ALA A 367 -2.89 -75.76 -1.67
CA ALA A 367 -3.74 -76.60 -2.51
C ALA A 367 -4.06 -77.97 -1.88
N GLY A 368 -5.35 -78.33 -1.92
CA GLY A 368 -5.84 -79.60 -2.48
C GLY A 368 -5.61 -80.90 -1.72
N SER A 369 -6.67 -81.39 -1.06
CA SER A 369 -6.87 -82.80 -0.72
C SER A 369 -7.72 -83.51 -1.80
N THR A 370 -7.36 -84.74 -2.16
CA THR A 370 -8.15 -85.67 -3.01
C THR A 370 -8.52 -86.93 -2.22
N PRO A 371 -9.75 -87.46 -2.32
CA PRO A 371 -10.13 -88.72 -1.68
C PRO A 371 -10.57 -89.84 -2.65
N ARG A 372 -10.60 -91.07 -2.09
CA ARG A 372 -11.21 -92.36 -2.55
C ARG A 372 -10.43 -93.11 -3.64
N GLY A 373 -10.23 -94.43 -3.57
CA GLY A 373 -10.69 -95.51 -2.69
C GLY A 373 -10.61 -96.83 -3.46
N ALA A 374 -10.42 -97.97 -2.78
CA ALA A 374 -10.92 -99.32 -3.12
C ALA A 374 -10.10 -100.39 -2.38
N ALA A 375 -10.82 -101.31 -1.73
CA ALA A 375 -10.31 -102.48 -1.04
C ALA A 375 -9.84 -103.57 -2.03
N ILE A 376 -8.96 -104.49 -1.57
CA ILE A 376 -9.09 -105.96 -1.64
C ILE A 376 -7.93 -106.59 -0.82
N THR A 377 -8.28 -107.71 -0.19
CA THR A 377 -7.68 -108.55 0.87
C THR A 377 -6.33 -109.25 0.53
N PRO A 378 -5.66 -109.90 1.52
CA PRO A 378 -4.23 -110.22 1.54
C PRO A 378 -3.88 -111.63 1.06
N LEU A 379 -2.59 -111.84 0.75
CA LEU A 379 -1.95 -113.16 0.69
C LEU A 379 -0.51 -113.07 1.25
N HIS A 380 -0.34 -113.83 2.34
CA HIS A 380 0.81 -114.45 3.04
C HIS A 380 2.27 -114.40 2.49
N PRO A 381 3.29 -114.87 3.25
CA PRO A 381 4.61 -114.25 3.35
C PRO A 381 5.71 -115.17 2.75
N SER A 382 6.93 -114.67 2.58
CA SER A 382 8.12 -115.51 2.67
C SER A 382 9.36 -114.64 2.91
N THR A 383 10.09 -115.03 3.97
CA THR A 383 11.54 -114.86 4.21
C THR A 383 12.11 -113.47 4.38
#